data_AF-A0A0B4GEN3-F1
#
_entry.id   AF-A0A0B4GEN3-F1
#
_cell.length_a   1.000
_cell.length_b   1.000
_cell.length_c   1.000
_cell.angle_alpha   90.00
_cell.angle_beta   90.00
_cell.angle_gamma   90.00
#
_symmetry.space_group_name_H-M   'P 1'
#
loop_
_entity.id
_entity.type
_entity.pdbx_description
1 polymer ?
#
loop_
_entity_poly.entity_id
_entity_poly.type
_entity_poly.pdbx_seq_one_letter_code
_entity_poly.pdbx_strand_id
1 'polypeptide(L)'
;MSIRIRLAEKADIPAIIAVSMAACAFDPTTDAIRARLSPAHLQSTGGQSSKQWSMSRKSARLELRNSVIMVAVDDALGGGVVGYSM
;
A
#
# COMPACT_ATOMS: atom_id res chain seq x y z
N MET A 1 -11.15 16.07 -13.96
CA MET A 1 -10.55 15.13 -13.00
C MET A 1 -11.54 13.99 -12.85
N SER A 2 -11.24 12.82 -13.41
CA SER A 2 -12.10 11.65 -13.35
C SER A 2 -11.35 10.53 -12.64
N ILE A 3 -11.89 10.09 -11.52
CA ILE A 3 -11.37 8.94 -10.79
C ILE A 3 -12.23 7.74 -11.14
N ARG A 4 -11.59 6.67 -11.64
CA ARG A 4 -12.23 5.40 -11.92
C ARG A 4 -11.74 4.36 -10.93
N ILE A 5 -12.65 3.49 -10.50
CA ILE A 5 -12.34 2.40 -9.57
C ILE A 5 -12.40 1.09 -10.36
N ARG A 6 -11.35 0.26 -10.25
CA ARG A 6 -11.28 -1.05 -10.90
C ARG A 6 -10.55 -2.06 -10.03
N LEU A 7 -10.66 -3.34 -10.38
CA LEU A 7 -9.83 -4.39 -9.78
C LEU A 7 -8.35 -4.10 -10.04
N ALA A 8 -7.53 -4.35 -9.03
CA ALA A 8 -6.09 -4.28 -9.13
C ALA A 8 -5.55 -5.44 -9.97
N GLU A 9 -4.58 -5.13 -10.82
CA GLU A 9 -3.83 -6.09 -11.59
C GLU A 9 -2.41 -6.23 -11.00
N LYS A 10 -1.69 -7.28 -11.41
CA LYS A 10 -0.30 -7.47 -10.96
C LYS A 10 0.60 -6.28 -11.34
N ALA A 11 0.31 -5.60 -12.44
CA ALA A 11 1.04 -4.43 -12.89
C ALA A 11 0.88 -3.21 -11.94
N ASP A 12 -0.20 -3.17 -11.13
CA ASP A 12 -0.47 -2.07 -10.21
C ASP A 12 0.30 -2.20 -8.89
N ILE A 13 0.92 -3.35 -8.60
CA ILE A 13 1.64 -3.60 -7.33
C ILE A 13 2.64 -2.49 -7.01
N PRO A 14 3.53 -2.05 -7.92
CA PRO A 14 4.48 -0.99 -7.63
C PRO A 14 3.78 0.32 -7.26
N ALA A 15 2.67 0.65 -7.91
CA ALA A 15 1.91 1.88 -7.68
C ALA A 15 1.12 1.82 -6.36
N ILE A 16 0.50 0.69 -6.03
CA ILE A 16 -0.15 0.43 -4.74
C ILE A 16 0.84 0.60 -3.59
N ILE A 17 2.04 0.05 -3.75
CA ILE A 17 3.13 0.22 -2.79
C ILE A 17 3.53 1.69 -2.70
N ALA A 18 3.74 2.36 -3.84
CA ALA A 18 4.12 3.76 -3.88
C ALA A 18 3.09 4.64 -3.17
N VAL A 19 1.79 4.48 -3.44
CA VAL A 19 0.70 5.20 -2.77
C VAL A 19 0.70 4.93 -1.26
N SER A 20 0.86 3.66 -0.85
CA SER A 20 0.95 3.31 0.57
C SER A 20 2.09 4.04 1.29
N MET A 21 3.21 4.23 0.58
CA MET A 21 4.45 4.78 1.12
C MET A 21 4.47 6.29 1.08
N ALA A 22 4.11 6.87 -0.06
CA ALA A 22 4.11 8.31 -0.30
C ALA A 22 3.08 9.02 0.58
N ALA A 23 1.97 8.36 0.91
CA ALA A 23 0.97 8.91 1.81
C ALA A 23 1.33 8.78 3.30
N CYS A 24 2.44 8.12 3.66
CA CYS A 24 2.74 7.72 5.04
C CYS A 24 1.53 7.10 5.77
N ALA A 25 0.63 6.46 5.02
CA ALA A 25 -0.70 6.10 5.51
C ALA A 25 -0.64 5.12 6.70
N PHE A 26 0.50 4.45 6.86
CA PHE A 26 0.79 3.53 7.96
C PHE A 26 2.23 3.74 8.45
N ASP A 27 2.67 4.99 8.62
CA ASP A 27 3.95 5.31 9.23
C ASP A 27 3.86 5.05 10.75
N PRO A 28 4.73 4.20 11.34
CA PRO A 28 4.74 3.96 12.78
C PRO A 28 4.91 5.20 13.64
N THR A 29 5.46 6.30 13.10
CA THR A 29 5.63 7.57 13.81
C THR A 29 4.33 8.36 13.93
N THR A 30 3.36 8.14 13.05
CA THR A 30 2.07 8.85 13.02
C THR A 30 0.87 7.94 13.30
N ASP A 31 0.98 6.63 13.05
CA ASP A 31 -0.05 5.62 13.28
C ASP A 31 0.27 4.81 14.55
N ALA A 32 -0.48 5.09 15.62
CA ALA A 32 -0.33 4.42 16.91
C ALA A 32 -0.66 2.91 16.88
N ILE A 33 -1.55 2.47 15.99
CA ILE A 33 -1.87 1.06 15.81
C ILE A 33 -0.67 0.38 15.16
N ARG A 34 -0.12 0.98 14.10
CA ARG A 34 1.08 0.49 13.41
C ARG A 34 2.29 0.42 14.34
N ALA A 35 2.49 1.43 15.18
CA ALA A 35 3.57 1.46 16.15
C ALA A 35 3.56 0.24 17.07
N ARG A 36 2.35 -0.16 17.54
CA ARG A 36 2.18 -1.26 18.50
C ARG A 36 2.14 -2.65 17.86
N LEU A 37 1.64 -2.76 16.63
CA LEU A 37 1.52 -4.04 15.92
C LEU A 37 2.79 -4.43 15.14
N SER A 38 3.73 -3.50 14.94
CA SER A 38 4.97 -3.81 14.24
C SER A 38 5.86 -4.67 15.14
N PRO A 39 6.49 -5.74 14.62
CA PRO A 39 7.47 -6.52 15.36
C PRO A 39 8.56 -5.63 15.99
N ALA A 40 9.02 -5.95 17.20
CA ALA A 40 9.94 -5.10 17.95
C ALA A 40 11.23 -4.74 17.17
N HIS A 41 11.76 -5.66 16.36
CA HIS A 41 12.94 -5.43 15.51
C HIS A 41 12.68 -4.46 14.34
N LEU A 42 11.41 -4.19 14.00
CA LEU A 42 10.97 -3.22 12.98
C LEU A 42 10.53 -1.88 13.59
N GLN A 43 10.44 -1.77 14.92
CA GLN A 43 10.09 -0.52 15.61
C GLN A 43 11.27 0.45 15.69
N SER A 44 12.52 -0.05 15.73
CA SER A 44 13.73 0.78 15.89
C SER A 44 14.53 1.04 14.60
N THR A 45 14.25 0.31 13.51
CA THR A 45 15.14 0.27 12.32
C THR A 45 14.92 1.37 11.29
N GLY A 46 14.09 2.38 11.57
CA GLY A 46 13.78 3.44 10.62
C GLY A 46 13.01 2.94 9.38
N GLY A 47 12.44 3.86 8.60
CA GLY A 47 11.38 3.58 7.62
C GLY A 47 11.64 2.52 6.54
N GLN A 48 12.90 2.12 6.29
CA GLN A 48 13.24 1.17 5.22
C GLN A 48 12.91 -0.30 5.54
N SER A 49 13.03 -0.73 6.79
CA SER A 49 12.64 -2.09 7.18
C SER A 49 11.11 -2.25 7.18
N SER A 50 10.38 -1.20 7.60
CA SER A 50 8.92 -1.13 7.53
C SER A 50 8.41 -1.11 6.09
N LYS A 51 9.17 -0.53 5.15
CA LYS A 51 8.87 -0.56 3.71
C LYS A 51 8.84 -1.99 3.17
N GLN A 52 9.93 -2.73 3.36
CA GLN A 52 10.04 -4.10 2.83
C GLN A 52 8.99 -5.03 3.47
N TRP A 53 8.74 -4.88 4.77
CA TRP A 53 7.65 -5.57 5.46
C TRP A 53 6.27 -5.27 4.86
N SER A 54 6.01 -3.99 4.55
CA SER A 54 4.74 -3.57 3.95
C SER A 54 4.56 -4.11 2.53
N MET A 55 5.64 -4.14 1.74
CA MET A 55 5.66 -4.71 0.40
C MET A 55 5.27 -6.18 0.45
N SER A 56 5.94 -6.99 1.27
CA SER A 56 5.69 -8.42 1.37
C SER A 56 4.26 -8.76 1.79
N ARG A 57 3.66 -8.02 2.74
CA ARG A 57 2.27 -8.29 3.15
C ARG A 57 1.23 -7.93 2.09
N LYS A 58 1.47 -6.84 1.34
CA LYS A 58 0.52 -6.37 0.32
C LYS A 58 0.59 -7.21 -0.95
N SER A 59 1.81 -7.59 -1.38
CA SER A 59 1.98 -8.49 -2.52
C SER A 59 1.37 -9.86 -2.27
N ALA A 60 1.59 -10.45 -1.08
CA ALA A 60 0.99 -11.73 -0.71
C ALA A 60 -0.55 -11.68 -0.76
N ARG A 61 -1.16 -10.57 -0.34
CA ARG A 61 -2.63 -10.40 -0.39
C ARG A 61 -3.19 -10.30 -1.81
N LEU A 62 -2.41 -9.84 -2.78
CA LEU A 62 -2.86 -9.80 -4.18
C LEU A 62 -2.91 -11.20 -4.82
N GLU A 63 -2.25 -12.19 -4.21
CA GLU A 63 -2.22 -13.58 -4.66
C GLU A 63 -3.20 -14.51 -3.91
N LEU A 64 -3.84 -14.02 -2.84
CA LEU A 64 -4.81 -14.79 -2.08
C LEU A 64 -6.15 -14.87 -2.81
N ARG A 65 -6.67 -16.09 -2.99
CA ARG A 65 -7.93 -16.36 -3.72
C ARG A 65 -9.17 -15.66 -3.13
N ASN A 66 -9.15 -15.31 -1.84
CA ASN A 66 -10.26 -14.69 -1.12
C ASN A 66 -9.97 -13.23 -0.73
N SER A 67 -9.08 -12.56 -1.48
CA SER A 67 -8.69 -11.18 -1.26
C SER A 67 -8.98 -10.39 -2.52
N VAL A 68 -9.62 -9.23 -2.38
CA VAL A 68 -9.89 -8.31 -3.48
C VAL A 68 -9.17 -7.02 -3.18
N ILE A 69 -8.36 -6.56 -4.13
CA ILE A 69 -7.73 -5.25 -4.07
C ILE A 69 -8.32 -4.41 -5.18
N MET A 70 -8.87 -3.25 -4.83
CA MET A 70 -9.40 -2.25 -5.76
C MET A 70 -8.40 -1.11 -5.87
N VAL A 71 -8.23 -0.54 -7.06
CA VAL A 71 -7.43 0.66 -7.29
C VAL A 71 -8.30 1.80 -7.79
N ALA A 72 -7.99 3.00 -7.32
CA ALA A 72 -8.50 4.25 -7.87
C ALA A 72 -7.45 4.80 -8.84
N VAL A 73 -7.85 5.01 -10.10
CA VAL A 73 -7.00 5.56 -11.15
C VAL A 73 -7.50 6.95 -11.55
N ASP A 74 -6.59 7.89 -11.75
CA ASP A 74 -6.91 9.23 -12.25
C ASP A 74 -6.52 9.33 -13.73
N ASP A 75 -7.51 9.58 -14.59
CA ASP A 75 -7.28 9.72 -16.03
C ASP A 75 -6.44 10.95 -16.39
N ALA A 76 -6.49 12.00 -15.55
CA ALA A 76 -5.66 13.19 -15.73
C ALA A 76 -4.16 12.92 -15.48
N LEU A 77 -3.83 11.82 -14.79
CA LEU A 77 -2.46 11.36 -14.54
C LEU A 77 -2.06 10.20 -15.48
N GLY A 78 -2.70 10.11 -16.66
CA GLY A 78 -2.44 9.04 -17.62
C GLY A 78 -2.88 7.65 -17.12
N GLY A 79 -3.89 7.60 -16.24
CA GLY A 79 -4.36 6.36 -15.62
C GLY A 79 -3.52 5.90 -14.42
N GLY A 80 -2.74 6.81 -13.82
CA GLY A 80 -1.96 6.54 -12.62
C GLY A 80 -2.82 6.15 -11.42
N VAL A 81 -2.36 5.19 -10.63
CA VAL A 81 -3.01 4.80 -9.38
C VAL A 81 -2.80 5.88 -8.33
N VAL A 82 -3.90 6.43 -7.80
CA VAL A 82 -3.91 7.48 -6.78
C VAL A 82 -4.41 6.98 -5.42
N GLY A 83 -4.99 5.77 -5.38
CA GLY A 83 -5.57 5.18 -4.18
C GLY A 83 -5.81 3.68 -4.35
N TYR A 84 -5.98 2.97 -3.25
CA TYR A 84 -6.37 1.55 -3.28
C TYR A 84 -7.17 1.17 -2.02
N SER A 85 -7.90 0.06 -2.10
CA SER A 85 -8.64 -0.55 -0.98
C SER A 85 -8.46 -2.06 -1.00
N MET A 86 -8.37 -2.69 0.18
CA MET A 86 -8.00 -4.11 0.37
C MET A 86 -8.46 -4.66 1.72
#